data_AF-A0A316SBV8-F1
#
_entry.id   AF-A0A316SBV8-F1
#
_cell.length_a   1.000
_cell.length_b   1.000
_cell.length_c   1.000
_cell.angle_alpha   90.00
_cell.angle_beta   90.00
_cell.angle_gamma   90.00
#
_symmetry.space_group_name_H-M   'P 1'
#
loop_
_entity.id
_entity.type
_entity.pdbx_description
1 polymer ?
#
loop_
_entity_poly.entity_id
_entity_poly.type
_entity_poly.pdbx_seq_one_letter_code
_entity_poly.pdbx_strand_id
1 'polypeptide(L)'
;MDKPKENGIMKIGSTLTRLSMKYMPDPSIFAVILTFIAFLLGVFIAGVSPMQMVVNWYKGFWSLLSFAMQMALIIITGSAVADAPFTKRKIEQLAGSVKSAKQAAWLVTFVSVLVSYIHWGLSLIVGALLAKELAKELRIKKIPFEYGLIAAGAYVGQMTWHGMFSASIGLLIATPGHFLEDKIGIIPMYDYMFNTMNIVVTIALLIFPPLFASMLHPNPESVTPLSEESIKAIELETDSTAVLPKNPTVGDRLNNSKIVAGALGILGFVYIIYHFYTYGFNLDINLVNTIFLFAGILMHKTMASYLKSVKAATGGVSGIVFQFPLYAGIMGMIQYSGLVDILSNAMVSISTPDTFYLYTFLSASLVNMFVPSGGGQWVVQGPIAIDSALMMHANIIKTCLAVAYGNTWTNMAQPFWAIALLGVTGLQARDIMGYSMAIMLMSGLIFILAVTFLPV
;
A
#
# COMPACT_ATOMS: atom_id res chain seq x y z
N MET A 1 34.72 -11.85 20.11
CA MET A 1 33.68 -10.92 19.63
C MET A 1 32.35 -11.49 20.04
N ASP A 2 31.85 -11.04 21.19
CA ASP A 2 30.52 -11.44 21.65
C ASP A 2 29.48 -10.81 20.74
N LYS A 3 28.57 -11.64 20.20
CA LYS A 3 27.43 -11.16 19.44
C LYS A 3 26.63 -10.20 20.33
N PRO A 4 26.21 -9.02 19.84
CA PRO A 4 25.40 -8.11 20.63
C PRO A 4 24.16 -8.85 21.14
N LYS A 5 23.78 -8.64 22.40
CA LYS A 5 22.57 -9.22 22.99
C LYS A 5 21.35 -8.71 22.21
N GLU A 6 20.88 -9.51 21.25
CA GLU A 6 19.65 -9.24 20.53
C GLU A 6 18.49 -9.13 21.52
N ASN A 7 17.77 -8.01 21.52
CA ASN A 7 16.51 -7.87 22.24
C ASN A 7 15.53 -8.96 21.74
N GLY A 8 14.65 -9.50 22.58
CA GLY A 8 13.74 -10.60 22.22
C GLY A 8 12.91 -10.32 20.96
N ILE A 9 12.51 -9.06 20.77
CA ILE A 9 11.81 -8.58 19.56
C ILE A 9 12.71 -8.67 18.31
N MET A 10 13.99 -8.31 18.42
CA MET A 10 14.95 -8.40 17.32
C MET A 10 15.25 -9.86 16.95
N LYS A 11 15.28 -10.76 17.93
CA LYS A 11 15.48 -12.20 17.70
C LYS A 11 14.28 -12.87 17.01
N ILE A 12 13.07 -12.45 17.39
CA ILE A 12 11.83 -12.85 16.69
C ILE A 12 11.86 -12.30 15.25
N GLY A 13 12.17 -11.02 15.08
CA GLY A 13 12.31 -10.37 13.78
C GLY A 13 13.35 -11.05 12.88
N SER A 14 14.53 -11.39 13.41
CA SER A 14 15.60 -12.06 12.66
C SER A 14 15.24 -13.50 12.28
N THR A 15 14.53 -14.22 13.15
CA THR A 15 14.01 -15.56 12.87
C THR A 15 12.93 -15.53 11.78
N LEU A 16 11.97 -14.62 11.89
CA LEU A 16 10.92 -14.43 10.90
C LEU A 16 11.49 -13.95 9.56
N THR A 17 12.50 -13.08 9.58
CA THR A 17 13.26 -12.67 8.39
C THR A 17 13.92 -13.88 7.71
N ARG A 18 14.56 -14.77 8.49
CA ARG A 18 15.20 -15.97 7.94
C ARG A 18 14.17 -16.94 7.33
N LEU A 19 13.01 -17.08 7.95
CA LEU A 19 11.91 -17.89 7.41
C LEU A 19 11.35 -17.28 6.13
N SER A 20 11.08 -15.97 6.15
CA SER A 20 10.63 -15.15 5.03
C SER A 20 11.56 -15.30 3.82
N MET A 21 12.87 -15.10 3.99
CA MET A 21 13.87 -15.24 2.91
C MET A 21 14.01 -16.67 2.37
N LYS A 22 13.74 -17.69 3.19
CA LYS A 22 13.88 -19.10 2.77
C LYS A 22 12.66 -19.61 2.02
N TYR A 23 11.46 -19.18 2.42
CA TYR A 23 10.22 -19.80 1.98
C TYR A 23 9.29 -18.89 1.21
N MET A 24 9.50 -17.58 1.22
CA MET A 24 8.57 -16.68 0.56
C MET A 24 8.92 -16.56 -0.92
N PRO A 25 8.05 -17.05 -1.80
CA PRO A 25 8.28 -17.01 -3.22
C PRO A 25 7.93 -15.61 -3.78
N ASP A 26 8.13 -15.42 -5.07
CA ASP A 26 7.72 -14.17 -5.73
C ASP A 26 6.21 -13.93 -5.54
N PRO A 27 5.75 -12.71 -5.18
CA PRO A 27 4.34 -12.50 -4.85
C PRO A 27 3.35 -12.83 -5.97
N SER A 28 3.77 -12.84 -7.24
CA SER A 28 2.96 -13.31 -8.37
C SER A 28 2.52 -14.76 -8.26
N ILE A 29 3.33 -15.63 -7.62
CA ILE A 29 3.00 -17.05 -7.50
C ILE A 29 1.86 -17.29 -6.51
N PHE A 30 1.61 -16.37 -5.57
CA PHE A 30 0.53 -16.55 -4.61
C PHE A 30 -0.83 -16.48 -5.28
N ALA A 31 -1.02 -15.59 -6.27
CA ALA A 31 -2.24 -15.55 -7.07
C ALA A 31 -2.46 -16.86 -7.85
N VAL A 32 -1.37 -17.48 -8.34
CA VAL A 32 -1.42 -18.78 -9.03
C VAL A 32 -1.77 -19.91 -8.05
N ILE A 33 -1.10 -20.00 -6.91
CA ILE A 33 -1.37 -21.02 -5.89
C ILE A 33 -2.80 -20.87 -5.37
N LEU A 34 -3.25 -19.65 -5.10
CA LEU A 34 -4.58 -19.38 -4.61
C LEU A 34 -5.66 -19.74 -5.65
N THR A 35 -5.36 -19.61 -6.94
CA THR A 35 -6.24 -20.10 -8.02
C THR A 35 -6.47 -21.61 -7.87
N PHE A 36 -5.41 -22.39 -7.65
CA PHE A 36 -5.56 -23.83 -7.43
C PHE A 36 -6.22 -24.17 -6.09
N ILE A 37 -5.96 -23.41 -5.02
CA ILE A 37 -6.64 -23.61 -3.74
C ILE A 37 -8.15 -23.40 -3.90
N ALA A 38 -8.57 -22.27 -4.49
CA ALA A 38 -9.98 -21.99 -4.71
C ALA A 38 -10.63 -23.02 -5.66
N PHE A 39 -9.90 -23.50 -6.66
CA PHE A 39 -10.33 -24.62 -7.50
C PHE A 39 -10.60 -25.89 -6.68
N LEU A 40 -9.64 -26.32 -5.85
CA LEU A 40 -9.75 -27.53 -5.03
C LEU A 40 -10.86 -27.39 -3.98
N LEU A 41 -11.02 -26.22 -3.36
CA LEU A 41 -12.13 -25.95 -2.45
C LEU A 41 -13.48 -26.07 -3.17
N GLY A 42 -13.60 -25.54 -4.38
CA GLY A 42 -14.84 -25.66 -5.14
C GLY A 42 -15.17 -27.11 -5.50
N VAL A 43 -14.16 -27.92 -5.82
CA VAL A 43 -14.35 -29.34 -6.13
C VAL A 43 -14.70 -30.16 -4.89
N PHE A 44 -13.92 -30.06 -3.82
CA PHE A 44 -14.02 -30.96 -2.68
C PHE A 44 -14.96 -30.48 -1.58
N ILE A 45 -15.11 -29.16 -1.41
CA ILE A 45 -15.95 -28.59 -0.36
C ILE A 45 -17.30 -28.17 -0.92
N ALA A 46 -17.32 -27.49 -2.07
CA ALA A 46 -18.58 -27.06 -2.68
C ALA A 46 -19.21 -28.11 -3.60
N GLY A 47 -18.53 -29.23 -3.87
CA GLY A 47 -19.06 -30.32 -4.68
C GLY A 47 -19.25 -29.98 -6.17
N VAL A 48 -18.57 -28.96 -6.67
CA VAL A 48 -18.68 -28.49 -8.06
C VAL A 48 -17.73 -29.28 -8.96
N SER A 49 -18.16 -29.67 -10.16
CA SER A 49 -17.29 -30.44 -11.05
C SER A 49 -16.01 -29.67 -11.44
N PRO A 50 -14.87 -30.36 -11.66
CA PRO A 50 -13.62 -29.72 -12.08
C PRO A 50 -13.78 -28.79 -13.29
N MET A 51 -14.55 -29.21 -14.30
CA MET A 51 -14.77 -28.40 -15.50
C MET A 51 -15.61 -27.15 -15.19
N GLN A 52 -16.64 -27.27 -14.34
CA GLN A 52 -17.43 -26.11 -13.94
C GLN A 52 -16.60 -25.10 -13.15
N MET A 53 -15.64 -25.54 -12.35
CA MET A 53 -14.69 -24.62 -11.69
C MET A 53 -13.83 -23.85 -12.71
N VAL A 54 -13.38 -24.48 -13.80
CA VAL A 54 -12.68 -23.77 -14.89
C VAL A 54 -13.60 -22.75 -15.57
N VAL A 55 -14.86 -23.12 -15.84
CA VAL A 55 -15.85 -22.21 -16.43
C VAL A 55 -16.12 -21.02 -15.51
N ASN A 56 -16.29 -21.27 -14.22
CA ASN A 56 -16.49 -20.24 -13.20
C ASN A 56 -15.26 -19.30 -13.11
N TRP A 57 -14.05 -19.87 -13.18
CA TRP A 57 -12.82 -19.10 -13.22
C TRP A 57 -12.75 -18.17 -14.44
N TYR A 58 -12.98 -18.70 -15.64
CA TYR A 58 -12.93 -17.89 -16.86
C TYR A 58 -14.02 -16.81 -16.89
N LYS A 59 -15.21 -17.12 -16.37
CA LYS A 59 -16.31 -16.15 -16.24
C LYS A 59 -15.92 -14.94 -15.37
N GLY A 60 -15.12 -15.15 -14.33
CA GLY A 60 -14.58 -14.06 -13.50
C GLY A 60 -13.31 -13.42 -14.07
N PHE A 61 -12.49 -14.13 -14.83
CA PHE A 61 -11.11 -13.77 -15.18
C PHE A 61 -10.91 -12.35 -15.76
N TRP A 62 -11.88 -11.84 -16.53
CA TRP A 62 -11.80 -10.51 -17.16
C TRP A 62 -12.63 -9.43 -16.47
N SER A 63 -13.30 -9.74 -15.35
CA SER A 63 -14.27 -8.83 -14.72
C SER A 63 -13.64 -7.61 -14.05
N LEU A 64 -12.32 -7.59 -13.87
CA LEU A 64 -11.60 -6.53 -13.14
C LEU A 64 -10.65 -5.69 -14.00
N LEU A 65 -10.75 -5.72 -15.33
CA LEU A 65 -9.83 -4.97 -16.19
C LEU A 65 -9.82 -3.47 -15.90
N SER A 66 -10.99 -2.86 -15.70
CA SER A 66 -11.11 -1.44 -15.34
C SER A 66 -10.42 -1.15 -14.01
N PHE A 67 -10.73 -1.94 -12.98
CA PHE A 67 -10.14 -1.80 -11.64
C PHE A 67 -8.62 -2.02 -11.65
N ALA A 68 -8.12 -2.99 -12.41
CA ALA A 68 -6.68 -3.22 -12.56
C ALA A 68 -5.98 -2.01 -13.20
N MET A 69 -6.55 -1.42 -14.24
CA MET A 69 -6.00 -0.21 -14.87
C MET A 69 -6.03 0.98 -13.91
N GLN A 70 -7.10 1.15 -13.15
CA GLN A 70 -7.20 2.19 -12.13
C GLN A 70 -6.11 2.04 -11.05
N MET A 71 -5.84 0.81 -10.59
CA MET A 71 -4.76 0.52 -9.63
C MET A 71 -3.37 0.64 -10.27
N ALA A 72 -3.20 0.41 -11.56
CA ALA A 72 -1.93 0.67 -12.24
C ALA A 72 -1.66 2.19 -12.31
N LEU A 73 -2.68 2.98 -12.67
CA LEU A 73 -2.59 4.43 -12.74
C LEU A 73 -2.27 5.04 -11.37
N ILE A 74 -2.89 4.56 -10.29
CA ILE A 74 -2.64 5.08 -8.94
C ILE A 74 -1.14 5.03 -8.58
N ILE A 75 -0.45 3.93 -8.91
CA ILE A 75 1.00 3.79 -8.70
C ILE A 75 1.77 4.76 -9.60
N ILE A 76 1.46 4.75 -10.90
CA ILE A 76 2.20 5.54 -11.88
C ILE A 76 2.09 7.04 -11.57
N THR A 77 0.89 7.54 -11.33
CA THR A 77 0.64 8.96 -11.06
C THR A 77 1.20 9.37 -9.71
N GLY A 78 1.05 8.53 -8.68
CA GLY A 78 1.67 8.76 -7.37
C GLY A 78 3.19 8.82 -7.44
N SER A 79 3.81 7.92 -8.22
CA SER A 79 5.26 7.88 -8.42
C SER A 79 5.77 9.10 -9.19
N ALA A 80 5.03 9.55 -10.20
CA ALA A 80 5.37 10.76 -10.94
C ALA A 80 5.33 12.01 -10.03
N VAL A 81 4.32 12.13 -9.16
CA VAL A 81 4.28 13.22 -8.15
C VAL A 81 5.47 13.16 -7.19
N ALA A 82 5.89 11.95 -6.79
CA ALA A 82 7.05 11.74 -5.92
C ALA A 82 8.37 12.18 -6.57
N ASP A 83 8.55 11.86 -7.85
CA ASP A 83 9.76 12.11 -8.62
C ASP A 83 9.89 13.57 -9.11
N ALA A 84 8.84 14.37 -8.92
CA ALA A 84 8.84 15.77 -9.33
C ALA A 84 9.92 16.61 -8.62
N PRO A 85 10.56 17.58 -9.31
CA PRO A 85 11.63 18.40 -8.72
C PRO A 85 11.24 19.16 -7.46
N PHE A 86 9.97 19.59 -7.36
CA PHE A 86 9.46 20.26 -6.16
C PHE A 86 9.46 19.32 -4.94
N THR A 87 9.00 18.08 -5.12
CA THR A 87 8.93 17.08 -4.05
C THR A 87 10.32 16.71 -3.55
N LYS A 88 11.27 16.46 -4.47
CA LYS A 88 12.67 16.15 -4.12
C LYS A 88 13.31 17.23 -3.25
N ARG A 89 13.16 18.51 -3.63
CA ARG A 89 13.68 19.64 -2.83
C ARG A 89 13.08 19.70 -1.42
N LYS A 90 11.80 19.35 -1.27
CA LYS A 90 11.15 19.31 0.05
C LYS A 90 11.67 18.16 0.90
N ILE A 91 11.93 17.00 0.29
CA ILE A 91 12.56 15.85 0.96
C ILE A 91 13.96 16.23 1.47
N GLU A 92 14.79 16.88 0.65
CA GLU A 92 16.11 17.38 1.03
C GLU A 92 16.05 18.36 2.21
N GLN A 93 15.13 19.34 2.14
CA GLN A 93 14.90 20.30 3.23
C GLN A 93 14.50 19.62 4.55
N LEU A 94 13.60 18.63 4.48
CA LEU A 94 13.17 17.87 5.66
C LEU A 94 14.32 17.04 6.23
N ALA A 95 15.08 16.34 5.39
CA ALA A 95 16.20 15.52 5.82
C ALA A 95 17.31 16.35 6.50
N GLY A 96 17.61 17.54 5.98
CA GLY A 96 18.62 18.45 6.55
C GLY A 96 18.32 18.88 7.99
N SER A 97 17.05 18.88 8.41
CA SER A 97 16.63 19.28 9.76
C SER A 97 17.00 18.29 10.87
N VAL A 98 17.41 17.06 10.51
CA VAL A 98 17.64 15.98 11.47
C VAL A 98 18.93 16.17 12.27
N LYS A 99 18.89 15.86 13.57
CA LYS A 99 20.01 16.02 14.51
C LYS A 99 20.45 14.71 15.17
N SER A 100 19.68 13.63 15.03
CA SER A 100 20.02 12.31 15.56
C SER A 100 19.41 11.18 14.73
N ALA A 101 19.96 9.98 14.83
CA ALA A 101 19.46 8.82 14.10
C ALA A 101 18.06 8.36 14.58
N LYS A 102 17.75 8.53 15.88
CA LYS A 102 16.40 8.32 16.42
C LYS A 102 15.38 9.28 15.81
N GLN A 103 15.75 10.56 15.70
CA GLN A 103 14.91 11.55 15.03
C GLN A 103 14.73 11.23 13.55
N ALA A 104 15.74 10.67 12.87
CA ALA A 104 15.62 10.24 11.48
C ALA A 104 14.61 9.10 11.31
N ALA A 105 14.70 8.06 12.15
CA ALA A 105 13.75 6.95 12.16
C ALA A 105 12.32 7.43 12.47
N TRP A 106 12.17 8.36 13.43
CA TRP A 106 10.87 8.97 13.72
C TRP A 106 10.34 9.76 12.53
N LEU A 107 11.14 10.66 11.95
CA LEU A 107 10.73 11.58 10.91
C LEU A 107 10.31 10.86 9.63
N VAL A 108 11.11 9.88 9.18
CA VAL A 108 10.77 9.11 7.97
C VAL A 108 9.48 8.32 8.17
N THR A 109 9.29 7.75 9.36
CA THR A 109 8.07 6.99 9.69
C THR A 109 6.86 7.91 9.74
N PHE A 110 6.97 9.05 10.41
CA PHE A 110 5.91 10.04 10.52
C PHE A 110 5.48 10.56 9.14
N VAL A 111 6.45 10.95 8.30
CA VAL A 111 6.18 11.40 6.93
C VAL A 111 5.55 10.28 6.10
N SER A 112 6.03 9.04 6.22
CA SER A 112 5.47 7.91 5.47
C SER A 112 4.02 7.64 5.85
N VAL A 113 3.68 7.67 7.14
CA VAL A 113 2.30 7.55 7.61
C VAL A 113 1.45 8.70 7.09
N LEU A 114 1.89 9.95 7.27
CA LEU A 114 1.14 11.13 6.84
C LEU A 114 0.85 11.11 5.33
N VAL A 115 1.86 10.78 4.52
CA VAL A 115 1.71 10.69 3.07
C VAL A 115 0.84 9.49 2.68
N SER A 116 0.86 8.38 3.44
CA SER A 116 0.05 7.20 3.15
C SER A 116 -1.45 7.48 3.26
N TYR A 117 -1.85 8.38 4.16
CA TYR A 117 -3.23 8.81 4.30
C TYR A 117 -3.73 9.51 3.04
N ILE A 118 -2.84 10.24 2.37
CA ILE A 118 -3.15 10.90 1.10
C ILE A 118 -3.10 9.87 -0.03
N HIS A 119 -2.00 9.12 -0.14
CA HIS A 119 -1.75 8.19 -1.22
C HIS A 119 -0.66 7.15 -0.89
N TRP A 120 -1.04 5.87 -0.88
CA TRP A 120 -0.15 4.75 -0.53
C TRP A 120 1.05 4.59 -1.48
N GLY A 121 0.85 4.73 -2.80
CA GLY A 121 1.94 4.67 -3.79
C GLY A 121 2.95 5.83 -3.65
N LEU A 122 2.45 7.07 -3.46
CA LEU A 122 3.28 8.24 -3.16
C LEU A 122 4.09 8.04 -1.87
N SER A 123 3.47 7.51 -0.81
CA SER A 123 4.13 7.24 0.47
C SER A 123 5.33 6.33 0.33
N LEU A 124 5.22 5.26 -0.47
CA LEU A 124 6.30 4.31 -0.71
C LEU A 124 7.53 4.99 -1.34
N ILE A 125 7.32 5.80 -2.39
CA ILE A 125 8.42 6.48 -3.10
C ILE A 125 8.99 7.64 -2.27
N VAL A 126 8.13 8.48 -1.68
CA VAL A 126 8.57 9.60 -0.82
C VAL A 126 9.32 9.08 0.40
N GLY A 127 8.83 8.02 1.04
CA GLY A 127 9.49 7.36 2.15
C GLY A 127 10.87 6.84 1.76
N ALA A 128 10.99 6.15 0.62
CA ALA A 128 12.27 5.63 0.13
C ALA A 128 13.29 6.74 -0.19
N LEU A 129 12.85 7.80 -0.88
CA LEU A 129 13.69 8.97 -1.17
C LEU A 129 14.12 9.70 0.11
N LEU A 130 13.20 9.87 1.07
CA LEU A 130 13.51 10.49 2.36
C LEU A 130 14.45 9.63 3.20
N ALA A 131 14.29 8.31 3.21
CA ALA A 131 15.22 7.40 3.88
C ALA A 131 16.64 7.55 3.32
N LYS A 132 16.77 7.61 2.00
CA LYS A 132 18.04 7.82 1.29
C LYS A 132 18.68 9.16 1.65
N GLU A 133 17.91 10.23 1.62
CA GLU A 133 18.42 11.57 1.92
C GLU A 133 18.76 11.75 3.40
N LEU A 134 17.99 11.14 4.31
CA LEU A 134 18.34 11.08 5.74
C LEU A 134 19.64 10.33 5.97
N ALA A 135 19.86 9.20 5.28
CA ALA A 135 21.11 8.46 5.38
C ALA A 135 22.29 9.29 4.87
N LYS A 136 22.12 10.01 3.76
CA LYS A 136 23.12 10.95 3.23
C LYS A 136 23.47 12.04 4.26
N GLU A 137 22.47 12.69 4.83
CA GLU A 137 22.64 13.74 5.84
C GLU A 137 23.32 13.23 7.11
N LEU A 138 22.92 12.05 7.61
CA LEU A 138 23.53 11.44 8.80
C LEU A 138 24.99 11.06 8.55
N ARG A 139 25.34 10.58 7.33
CA ARG A 139 26.73 10.34 6.93
C ARG A 139 27.55 11.62 6.90
N ILE A 140 27.03 12.70 6.29
CA ILE A 140 27.70 14.01 6.26
C ILE A 140 27.98 14.50 7.68
N LYS A 141 27.01 14.34 8.59
CA LYS A 141 27.10 14.71 10.01
C LYS A 141 27.91 13.72 10.86
N LYS A 142 28.38 12.60 10.29
CA LYS A 142 29.09 11.51 10.97
C LYS A 142 28.35 10.95 12.20
N ILE A 143 27.03 10.90 12.13
CA ILE A 143 26.16 10.34 13.18
C ILE A 143 25.95 8.86 12.86
N PRO A 144 26.26 7.90 13.76
CA PRO A 144 25.95 6.48 13.55
C PRO A 144 24.44 6.26 13.46
N PHE A 145 23.98 5.48 12.46
CA PHE A 145 22.56 5.24 12.22
C PHE A 145 22.27 3.86 11.63
N GLU A 146 21.16 3.27 12.03
CA GLU A 146 20.70 1.98 11.49
C GLU A 146 19.84 2.20 10.24
N TYR A 147 20.44 2.00 9.06
CA TYR A 147 19.76 2.29 7.80
C TYR A 147 18.57 1.36 7.53
N GLY A 148 18.67 0.09 7.96
CA GLY A 148 17.57 -0.87 7.85
C GLY A 148 16.32 -0.42 8.60
N LEU A 149 16.48 0.21 9.76
CA LEU A 149 15.38 0.77 10.55
C LEU A 149 14.78 2.03 9.89
N ILE A 150 15.61 2.93 9.35
CA ILE A 150 15.11 4.11 8.62
C ILE A 150 14.29 3.65 7.39
N ALA A 151 14.78 2.66 6.66
CA ALA A 151 14.07 2.06 5.53
C ALA A 151 12.80 1.31 5.95
N ALA A 152 12.80 0.60 7.08
CA ALA A 152 11.59 0.00 7.65
C ALA A 152 10.57 1.08 8.04
N GLY A 153 11.02 2.20 8.61
CA GLY A 153 10.21 3.39 8.90
C GLY A 153 9.57 3.97 7.64
N ALA A 154 10.32 4.06 6.54
CA ALA A 154 9.80 4.44 5.23
C ALA A 154 8.72 3.48 4.69
N TYR A 155 8.78 2.21 5.08
CA TYR A 155 7.81 1.19 4.67
C TYR A 155 6.49 1.22 5.47
N VAL A 156 6.46 1.85 6.65
CA VAL A 156 5.29 1.90 7.55
C VAL A 156 4.04 2.49 6.89
N GLY A 157 4.19 3.31 5.84
CA GLY A 157 3.06 3.76 5.03
C GLY A 157 2.19 2.61 4.51
N GLN A 158 2.78 1.45 4.22
CA GLN A 158 2.05 0.25 3.76
C GLN A 158 1.22 -0.42 4.86
N MET A 159 1.39 -0.02 6.11
CA MET A 159 0.60 -0.46 7.27
C MET A 159 -0.53 0.51 7.64
N THR A 160 -0.56 1.71 7.06
CA THR A 160 -1.39 2.81 7.58
C THR A 160 -2.33 3.43 6.55
N TRP A 161 -2.14 3.13 5.27
CA TRP A 161 -2.84 3.76 4.16
C TRP A 161 -4.36 3.50 4.07
N HIS A 162 -4.83 2.37 4.60
CA HIS A 162 -6.21 1.90 4.40
C HIS A 162 -7.28 2.71 5.16
N GLY A 163 -6.89 3.67 6.01
CA GLY A 163 -7.83 4.47 6.80
C GLY A 163 -8.34 5.74 6.12
N MET A 164 -7.68 6.24 5.07
CA MET A 164 -7.96 7.59 4.54
C MET A 164 -8.08 7.60 3.00
N PHE A 165 -7.73 8.70 2.34
CA PHE A 165 -8.07 9.04 0.95
C PHE A 165 -7.71 8.00 -0.12
N SER A 166 -6.72 7.14 0.14
CA SER A 166 -6.28 6.13 -0.83
C SER A 166 -6.65 4.69 -0.47
N ALA A 167 -7.55 4.51 0.51
CA ALA A 167 -8.03 3.20 0.92
C ALA A 167 -8.72 2.47 -0.25
N SER A 168 -8.13 1.39 -0.75
CA SER A 168 -8.64 0.72 -1.96
C SER A 168 -10.02 0.12 -1.74
N ILE A 169 -10.29 -0.41 -0.55
CA ILE A 169 -11.60 -0.94 -0.19
C ILE A 169 -12.62 0.21 -0.10
N GLY A 170 -12.30 1.26 0.65
CA GLY A 170 -13.15 2.45 0.79
C GLY A 170 -13.48 3.11 -0.56
N LEU A 171 -12.47 3.34 -1.39
CA LEU A 171 -12.67 3.91 -2.73
C LEU A 171 -13.48 2.99 -3.65
N LEU A 172 -13.28 1.67 -3.56
CA LEU A 172 -14.02 0.72 -4.39
C LEU A 172 -15.50 0.65 -4.01
N ILE A 173 -15.84 0.59 -2.72
CA ILE A 173 -17.25 0.59 -2.26
C ILE A 173 -17.91 1.97 -2.43
N ALA A 174 -17.13 3.03 -2.62
CA ALA A 174 -17.60 4.36 -3.00
C ALA A 174 -17.77 4.52 -4.52
N THR A 175 -17.27 3.59 -5.33
CA THR A 175 -17.30 3.68 -6.81
C THR A 175 -18.54 3.00 -7.37
N PRO A 176 -19.44 3.71 -8.07
CA PRO A 176 -20.60 3.09 -8.72
C PRO A 176 -20.21 1.95 -9.67
N GLY A 177 -21.01 0.89 -9.69
CA GLY A 177 -20.81 -0.33 -10.47
C GLY A 177 -19.90 -1.37 -9.81
N HIS A 178 -19.54 -1.22 -8.52
CA HIS A 178 -18.73 -2.22 -7.84
C HIS A 178 -19.51 -3.52 -7.61
N PHE A 179 -18.81 -4.66 -7.57
CA PHE A 179 -19.43 -6.00 -7.57
C PHE A 179 -20.24 -6.38 -6.32
N LEU A 180 -20.34 -5.49 -5.33
CA LEU A 180 -21.13 -5.67 -4.10
C LEU A 180 -22.24 -4.62 -3.96
N GLU A 181 -22.41 -3.72 -4.92
CA GLU A 181 -23.34 -2.60 -4.82
C GLU A 181 -24.78 -3.08 -4.56
N ASP A 182 -25.21 -4.17 -5.21
CA ASP A 182 -26.54 -4.76 -4.99
C ASP A 182 -26.78 -5.24 -3.55
N LYS A 183 -25.70 -5.52 -2.79
CA LYS A 183 -25.77 -6.01 -1.40
C LYS A 183 -25.66 -4.90 -0.36
N ILE A 184 -24.80 -3.91 -0.60
CA ILE A 184 -24.45 -2.89 0.42
C ILE A 184 -24.74 -1.46 -0.04
N GLY A 185 -25.20 -1.26 -1.26
CA GLY A 185 -25.29 0.05 -1.90
C GLY A 185 -23.91 0.68 -2.13
N ILE A 186 -23.90 1.96 -2.50
CA ILE A 186 -22.68 2.76 -2.56
C ILE A 186 -22.44 3.34 -1.16
N ILE A 187 -21.25 3.09 -0.60
CA ILE A 187 -20.84 3.65 0.69
C ILE A 187 -19.92 4.85 0.44
N PRO A 188 -20.35 6.08 0.77
CA PRO A 188 -19.52 7.26 0.57
C PRO A 188 -18.19 7.18 1.31
N MET A 189 -17.12 7.66 0.66
CA MET A 189 -15.79 7.72 1.29
C MET A 189 -15.78 8.57 2.57
N TYR A 190 -16.71 9.53 2.69
CA TYR A 190 -16.90 10.31 3.91
C TYR A 190 -17.23 9.42 5.11
N ASP A 191 -18.22 8.52 5.00
CA ASP A 191 -18.65 7.65 6.10
C ASP A 191 -17.59 6.59 6.45
N TYR A 192 -16.87 6.11 5.42
CA TYR A 192 -15.75 5.20 5.59
C TYR A 192 -14.60 5.84 6.39
N MET A 193 -14.28 7.11 6.14
CA MET A 193 -13.16 7.80 6.80
C MET A 193 -13.54 8.44 8.14
N PHE A 194 -14.71 9.07 8.22
CA PHE A 194 -15.08 9.92 9.35
C PHE A 194 -16.03 9.21 10.31
N ASN A 195 -15.61 8.03 10.77
CA ASN A 195 -16.23 7.32 11.90
C ASN A 195 -15.26 7.21 13.08
N THR A 196 -15.82 6.92 14.25
CA THR A 196 -15.08 6.94 15.52
C THR A 196 -13.88 5.99 15.50
N MET A 197 -14.10 4.73 15.10
CA MET A 197 -13.02 3.73 15.02
C MET A 197 -11.90 4.19 14.09
N ASN A 198 -12.23 4.63 12.87
CA ASN A 198 -11.23 4.98 11.87
C ASN A 198 -10.43 6.23 12.26
N ILE A 199 -11.08 7.26 12.83
CA ILE A 199 -10.39 8.46 13.31
C ILE A 199 -9.41 8.12 14.43
N VAL A 200 -9.84 7.30 15.41
CA VAL A 200 -8.97 6.90 16.54
C VAL A 200 -7.77 6.09 16.05
N VAL A 201 -7.98 5.12 15.17
CA VAL A 201 -6.89 4.31 14.58
C VAL A 201 -5.95 5.20 13.78
N THR A 202 -6.47 6.11 12.95
CA THR A 202 -5.66 7.05 12.15
C THR A 202 -4.80 7.93 13.06
N ILE A 203 -5.36 8.53 14.11
CA ILE A 203 -4.58 9.35 15.05
C ILE A 203 -3.53 8.51 15.78
N ALA A 204 -3.89 7.31 16.23
CA ALA A 204 -2.97 6.41 16.92
C ALA A 204 -1.81 5.97 16.00
N LEU A 205 -2.08 5.64 14.74
CA LEU A 205 -1.05 5.27 13.75
C LEU A 205 -0.17 6.45 13.32
N LEU A 206 -0.66 7.68 13.43
CA LEU A 206 0.17 8.87 13.20
C LEU A 206 1.19 9.09 14.32
N ILE A 207 0.88 8.66 15.55
CA ILE A 207 1.68 8.92 16.75
C ILE A 207 2.59 7.73 17.09
N PHE A 208 2.02 6.53 17.23
CA PHE A 208 2.71 5.40 17.84
C PHE A 208 3.77 4.73 16.96
N PRO A 209 3.53 4.37 15.68
CA PRO A 209 4.55 3.79 14.81
C PRO A 209 5.83 4.65 14.69
N PRO A 210 5.77 5.98 14.53
CA PRO A 210 6.98 6.81 14.58
C PRO A 210 7.74 6.74 15.90
N LEU A 211 7.03 6.69 17.03
CA LEU A 211 7.64 6.50 18.35
C LEU A 211 8.29 5.12 18.47
N PHE A 212 7.62 4.06 18.00
CA PHE A 212 8.15 2.70 17.98
C PHE A 212 9.43 2.61 17.15
N ALA A 213 9.43 3.20 15.94
CA ALA A 213 10.62 3.26 15.10
C ALA A 213 11.80 3.97 15.81
N SER A 214 11.54 5.10 16.48
CA SER A 214 12.55 5.81 17.27
C SER A 214 13.10 4.98 18.44
N MET A 215 12.23 4.22 19.12
CA MET A 215 12.58 3.34 20.24
C MET A 215 13.39 2.10 19.81
N LEU A 216 13.17 1.62 18.59
CA LEU A 216 13.87 0.45 18.04
C LEU A 216 15.31 0.75 17.57
N HIS A 217 15.72 2.02 17.54
CA HIS A 217 17.08 2.36 17.12
C HIS A 217 18.13 1.75 18.07
N PRO A 218 19.08 0.95 17.56
CA PRO A 218 20.10 0.32 18.39
C PRO A 218 21.07 1.36 18.97
N ASN A 219 21.88 0.94 19.95
CA ASN A 219 22.98 1.78 20.42
C ASN A 219 24.01 2.00 19.29
N PRO A 220 24.74 3.14 19.26
CA PRO A 220 25.69 3.45 18.19
C PRO A 220 26.72 2.36 17.88
N GLU A 221 27.15 1.60 18.89
CA GLU A 221 28.11 0.50 18.77
C GLU A 221 27.53 -0.77 18.11
N SER A 222 26.21 -0.86 18.03
CA SER A 222 25.48 -2.03 17.49
C SER A 222 24.78 -1.72 16.15
N VAL A 223 25.08 -0.58 15.56
CA VAL A 223 24.59 -0.19 14.22
C VAL A 223 25.26 -1.08 13.16
N THR A 224 24.45 -1.57 12.22
CA THR A 224 24.95 -2.37 11.10
C THR A 224 25.70 -1.49 10.09
N PRO A 225 26.93 -1.85 9.68
CA PRO A 225 27.64 -1.13 8.62
C PRO A 225 26.87 -1.16 7.30
N LEU A 226 26.93 -0.05 6.55
CA LEU A 226 26.34 0.03 5.20
C LEU A 226 27.09 -0.90 4.22
N SER A 227 26.35 -1.57 3.35
CA SER A 227 26.95 -2.28 2.20
C SER A 227 27.45 -1.30 1.14
N GLU A 228 28.35 -1.76 0.25
CA GLU A 228 28.80 -0.97 -0.89
C GLU A 228 27.64 -0.55 -1.81
N GLU A 229 26.66 -1.43 -2.01
CA GLU A 229 25.47 -1.14 -2.81
C GLU A 229 24.63 -0.04 -2.17
N SER A 230 24.44 -0.07 -0.85
CA SER A 230 23.71 0.95 -0.11
C SER A 230 24.40 2.31 -0.22
N ILE A 231 25.74 2.34 -0.11
CA ILE A 231 26.53 3.57 -0.27
C ILE A 231 26.36 4.13 -1.68
N LYS A 232 26.50 3.28 -2.71
CA LYS A 232 26.30 3.68 -4.11
C LYS A 232 24.90 4.23 -4.34
N ALA A 233 23.87 3.59 -3.80
CA ALA A 233 22.48 4.06 -3.92
C ALA A 233 22.27 5.44 -3.28
N ILE A 234 22.80 5.64 -2.07
CA ILE A 234 22.75 6.91 -1.33
C ILE A 234 23.42 8.04 -2.13
N GLU A 235 24.55 7.76 -2.77
CA GLU A 235 25.34 8.74 -3.53
C GLU A 235 24.80 9.00 -4.95
N LEU A 236 23.91 8.15 -5.45
CA LEU A 236 23.36 8.26 -6.80
C LEU A 236 22.31 9.38 -6.90
N GLU A 237 22.62 10.44 -7.64
CA GLU A 237 21.65 11.49 -7.98
C GLU A 237 20.76 11.03 -9.15
N THR A 238 19.46 10.94 -8.89
CA THR A 238 18.45 10.67 -9.94
C THR A 238 17.90 12.00 -10.44
N ASP A 239 18.49 12.55 -11.50
CA ASP A 239 17.93 13.73 -12.17
C ASP A 239 16.78 13.35 -13.11
N SER A 240 15.56 13.69 -12.67
CA SER A 240 14.34 13.45 -13.44
C SER A 240 14.07 14.55 -14.47
N THR A 241 14.89 15.60 -14.54
CA THR A 241 14.69 16.64 -15.54
C THR A 241 15.02 16.12 -16.95
N ALA A 242 14.09 16.37 -17.88
CA ALA A 242 14.36 16.17 -19.30
C ALA A 242 15.14 17.39 -19.80
N VAL A 243 16.36 17.16 -20.31
CA VAL A 243 17.18 18.22 -20.90
C VAL A 243 16.79 18.38 -22.36
N LEU A 244 16.45 19.62 -22.75
CA LEU A 244 16.17 19.94 -24.15
C LEU A 244 17.44 19.72 -25.00
N PRO A 245 17.36 19.03 -26.15
CA PRO A 245 18.50 18.88 -27.05
C PRO A 245 19.07 20.23 -27.50
N LYS A 246 20.39 20.29 -27.77
CA LYS A 246 21.07 21.53 -28.20
C LYS A 246 20.45 22.16 -29.46
N ASN A 247 19.97 21.33 -30.40
CA ASN A 247 19.26 21.74 -31.61
C ASN A 247 17.84 21.14 -31.60
N PRO A 248 16.88 21.74 -30.87
CA PRO A 248 15.57 21.14 -30.67
C PRO A 248 14.70 21.25 -31.93
N THR A 249 14.13 20.13 -32.35
CA THR A 249 13.09 20.08 -33.38
C THR A 249 11.81 20.79 -32.91
N VAL A 250 10.87 21.03 -33.83
CA VAL A 250 9.53 21.53 -33.46
C VAL A 250 8.84 20.57 -32.48
N GLY A 251 9.00 19.26 -32.67
CA GLY A 251 8.49 18.23 -31.75
C GLY A 251 9.12 18.33 -30.35
N ASP A 252 10.44 18.53 -30.27
CA ASP A 252 11.14 18.69 -28.99
C ASP A 252 10.64 19.93 -28.23
N ARG A 253 10.40 21.03 -28.95
CA ARG A 253 9.83 22.26 -28.37
C ARG A 253 8.41 22.05 -27.88
N LEU A 254 7.58 21.29 -28.61
CA LEU A 254 6.23 20.96 -28.19
C LEU A 254 6.21 20.10 -26.92
N ASN A 255 7.01 19.04 -26.90
CA ASN A 255 7.14 18.13 -25.75
C ASN A 255 7.67 18.86 -24.49
N ASN A 256 8.49 19.89 -24.67
CA ASN A 256 9.05 20.70 -23.60
C ASN A 256 8.29 22.03 -23.36
N SER A 257 7.13 22.21 -24.00
CA SER A 257 6.33 23.42 -23.84
C SER A 257 5.64 23.45 -22.48
N LYS A 258 6.00 24.44 -21.67
CA LYS A 258 5.33 24.70 -20.39
C LYS A 258 3.88 25.13 -20.55
N ILE A 259 3.55 25.75 -21.69
CA ILE A 259 2.18 26.20 -21.99
C ILE A 259 1.30 24.98 -22.24
N VAL A 260 1.77 24.00 -23.02
CA VAL A 260 1.01 22.78 -23.30
C VAL A 260 0.75 21.97 -22.03
N ALA A 261 1.80 21.71 -21.26
CA ALA A 261 1.67 20.99 -19.99
C ALA A 261 0.79 21.76 -19.00
N GLY A 262 0.97 23.09 -18.90
CA GLY A 262 0.17 23.96 -18.06
C GLY A 262 -1.30 23.97 -18.45
N ALA A 263 -1.62 24.12 -19.73
CA ALA A 263 -2.99 24.12 -20.24
C ALA A 263 -3.70 22.78 -19.95
N LEU A 264 -3.02 21.65 -20.19
CA LEU A 264 -3.57 20.32 -19.89
C LEU A 264 -3.78 20.12 -18.39
N GLY A 265 -2.82 20.53 -17.56
CA GLY A 265 -2.95 20.48 -16.10
C GLY A 265 -4.10 21.33 -15.58
N ILE A 266 -4.24 22.57 -16.09
CA ILE A 266 -5.33 23.48 -15.72
C ILE A 266 -6.68 22.89 -16.12
N LEU A 267 -6.80 22.31 -17.32
CA LEU A 267 -8.04 21.66 -17.78
C LEU A 267 -8.52 20.61 -16.77
N GLY A 268 -7.61 19.74 -16.32
CA GLY A 268 -7.93 18.72 -15.32
C GLY A 268 -8.33 19.32 -13.97
N PHE A 269 -7.62 20.35 -13.50
CA PHE A 269 -7.94 21.02 -12.23
C PHE A 269 -9.26 21.79 -12.27
N VAL A 270 -9.65 22.35 -13.41
CA VAL A 270 -10.98 22.95 -13.59
C VAL A 270 -12.07 21.91 -13.35
N TYR A 271 -11.93 20.69 -13.89
CA TYR A 271 -12.87 19.61 -13.62
C TYR A 271 -12.86 19.19 -12.15
N ILE A 272 -11.69 19.05 -11.52
CA ILE A 272 -11.58 18.70 -10.10
C ILE A 272 -12.33 19.73 -9.23
N ILE A 273 -12.13 21.03 -9.50
CA ILE A 273 -12.83 22.12 -8.79
C ILE A 273 -14.34 22.04 -9.04
N TYR A 274 -14.74 21.86 -10.31
CA TYR A 274 -16.15 21.71 -10.68
C TYR A 274 -16.81 20.52 -9.97
N HIS A 275 -16.13 19.38 -9.87
CA HIS A 275 -16.63 18.18 -9.22
C HIS A 275 -16.91 18.42 -7.73
N PHE A 276 -15.92 18.96 -7.00
CA PHE A 276 -16.12 19.25 -5.57
C PHE A 276 -17.14 20.35 -5.31
N TYR A 277 -17.26 21.32 -6.21
CA TYR A 277 -18.30 22.35 -6.14
C TYR A 277 -19.71 21.78 -6.35
N THR A 278 -19.87 20.85 -7.28
CA THR A 278 -21.18 20.32 -7.71
C THR A 278 -21.65 19.16 -6.84
N TYR A 279 -20.75 18.25 -6.48
CA TYR A 279 -21.08 16.98 -5.79
C TYR A 279 -20.60 16.94 -4.33
N GLY A 280 -20.00 18.02 -3.84
CA GLY A 280 -19.40 18.06 -2.50
C GLY A 280 -18.18 17.16 -2.38
N PHE A 281 -17.87 16.71 -1.16
CA PHE A 281 -16.75 15.80 -0.90
C PHE A 281 -17.11 14.37 -1.34
N ASN A 282 -17.00 14.12 -2.65
CA ASN A 282 -17.26 12.84 -3.28
C ASN A 282 -15.99 12.35 -3.99
N LEU A 283 -15.32 11.35 -3.42
CA LEU A 283 -14.10 10.76 -3.95
C LEU A 283 -14.35 9.32 -4.39
N ASP A 284 -13.96 9.03 -5.63
CA ASP A 284 -13.82 7.69 -6.17
C ASP A 284 -12.38 7.48 -6.69
N ILE A 285 -12.10 6.28 -7.18
CA ILE A 285 -10.76 5.92 -7.66
C ILE A 285 -10.34 6.78 -8.87
N ASN A 286 -11.28 7.09 -9.78
CA ASN A 286 -11.00 7.84 -10.99
C ASN A 286 -10.65 9.30 -10.68
N LEU A 287 -11.35 9.92 -9.73
CA LEU A 287 -11.08 11.28 -9.30
C LEU A 287 -9.75 11.37 -8.56
N VAL A 288 -9.40 10.39 -7.74
CA VAL A 288 -8.06 10.32 -7.13
C VAL A 288 -6.98 10.23 -8.21
N ASN A 289 -7.11 9.31 -9.18
CA ASN A 289 -6.17 9.21 -10.30
C ASN A 289 -6.08 10.51 -11.11
N THR A 290 -7.22 11.18 -11.33
CA THR A 290 -7.30 12.50 -12.00
C THR A 290 -6.50 13.55 -11.24
N ILE A 291 -6.67 13.66 -9.93
CA ILE A 291 -5.92 14.60 -9.07
C ILE A 291 -4.41 14.38 -9.22
N PHE A 292 -3.94 13.14 -9.09
CA PHE A 292 -2.51 12.83 -9.13
C PHE A 292 -1.90 12.95 -10.52
N LEU A 293 -2.64 12.57 -11.57
CA LEU A 293 -2.23 12.75 -12.97
C LEU A 293 -1.96 14.22 -13.28
N PHE A 294 -2.94 15.08 -13.03
CA PHE A 294 -2.83 16.50 -13.38
C PHE A 294 -1.91 17.27 -12.43
N ALA A 295 -1.86 16.91 -11.14
CA ALA A 295 -0.85 17.45 -10.22
C ALA A 295 0.57 17.11 -10.69
N GLY A 296 0.82 15.84 -11.06
CA GLY A 296 2.11 15.41 -11.60
C GLY A 296 2.52 16.19 -12.86
N ILE A 297 1.61 16.39 -13.81
CA ILE A 297 1.87 17.19 -15.03
C ILE A 297 2.30 18.62 -14.67
N LEU A 298 1.56 19.29 -13.78
CA LEU A 298 1.88 20.66 -13.36
C LEU A 298 3.22 20.73 -12.62
N MET A 299 3.50 19.76 -11.74
CA MET A 299 4.74 19.72 -10.95
C MET A 299 5.98 19.45 -11.81
N HIS A 300 5.86 18.67 -12.88
CA HIS A 300 6.94 18.42 -13.85
C HIS A 300 7.14 19.55 -14.87
N LYS A 301 6.16 20.46 -15.01
CA LYS A 301 6.17 21.64 -15.89
C LYS A 301 6.21 21.38 -17.39
N THR A 302 6.63 20.20 -17.84
CA THR A 302 6.67 19.81 -19.26
C THR A 302 6.21 18.37 -19.44
N MET A 303 5.60 18.06 -20.59
CA MET A 303 5.16 16.69 -20.89
C MET A 303 6.34 15.74 -21.04
N ALA A 304 7.47 16.19 -21.59
CA ALA A 304 8.69 15.39 -21.68
C ALA A 304 9.18 14.92 -20.30
N SER A 305 9.21 15.83 -19.33
CA SER A 305 9.62 15.54 -17.95
C SER A 305 8.62 14.58 -17.28
N TYR A 306 7.32 14.83 -17.42
CA TYR A 306 6.28 13.97 -16.87
C TYR A 306 6.31 12.55 -17.45
N LEU A 307 6.39 12.43 -18.77
CA LEU A 307 6.42 11.13 -19.46
C LEU A 307 7.71 10.34 -19.18
N LYS A 308 8.84 11.01 -18.97
CA LYS A 308 10.08 10.35 -18.48
C LYS A 308 9.82 9.66 -17.14
N SER A 309 9.12 10.34 -16.23
CA SER A 309 8.77 9.80 -14.92
C SER A 309 7.75 8.66 -15.00
N VAL A 310 6.70 8.82 -15.82
CA VAL A 310 5.70 7.76 -16.09
C VAL A 310 6.38 6.50 -16.64
N LYS A 311 7.28 6.65 -17.62
CA LYS A 311 8.03 5.53 -18.18
C LYS A 311 8.88 4.82 -17.13
N ALA A 312 9.53 5.57 -16.23
CA ALA A 312 10.30 5.00 -15.14
C ALA A 312 9.41 4.23 -14.14
N ALA A 313 8.18 4.72 -13.87
CA ALA A 313 7.24 4.09 -12.95
C ALA A 313 6.52 2.85 -13.53
N THR A 314 6.46 2.71 -14.86
CA THR A 314 5.65 1.66 -15.52
C THR A 314 6.08 0.23 -15.15
N GLY A 315 7.38 0.00 -14.89
CA GLY A 315 7.85 -1.32 -14.42
C GLY A 315 7.21 -1.76 -13.10
N GLY A 316 6.84 -0.80 -12.24
CA GLY A 316 6.26 -1.02 -10.92
C GLY A 316 4.82 -1.56 -10.94
N VAL A 317 4.13 -1.59 -12.09
CA VAL A 317 2.76 -2.11 -12.21
C VAL A 317 2.68 -3.52 -12.79
N SER A 318 3.81 -4.16 -13.12
CA SER A 318 3.86 -5.50 -13.71
C SER A 318 3.11 -6.56 -12.89
N GLY A 319 3.24 -6.52 -11.56
CA GLY A 319 2.50 -7.40 -10.65
C GLY A 319 0.98 -7.21 -10.73
N ILE A 320 0.50 -5.96 -10.85
CA ILE A 320 -0.94 -5.67 -11.01
C ILE A 320 -1.46 -6.27 -12.31
N VAL A 321 -0.76 -6.01 -13.41
CA VAL A 321 -1.15 -6.49 -14.76
C VAL A 321 -1.26 -8.02 -14.80
N PHE A 322 -0.35 -8.73 -14.12
CA PHE A 322 -0.36 -10.18 -14.09
C PHE A 322 -1.37 -10.76 -13.09
N GLN A 323 -1.44 -10.23 -11.87
CA GLN A 323 -2.19 -10.86 -10.78
C GLN A 323 -3.69 -10.57 -10.80
N PHE A 324 -4.13 -9.40 -11.27
CA PHE A 324 -5.54 -9.01 -11.17
C PHE A 324 -6.49 -9.92 -11.96
N PRO A 325 -6.16 -10.36 -13.19
CA PRO A 325 -6.97 -11.36 -13.89
C PRO A 325 -7.10 -12.68 -13.11
N LEU A 326 -6.03 -13.11 -12.41
CA LEU A 326 -6.06 -14.32 -11.57
C LEU A 326 -6.97 -14.12 -10.35
N TYR A 327 -6.90 -12.97 -9.67
CA TYR A 327 -7.81 -12.66 -8.56
C TYR A 327 -9.28 -12.58 -9.02
N ALA A 328 -9.53 -12.00 -10.20
CA ALA A 328 -10.86 -11.99 -10.80
C ALA A 328 -11.37 -13.41 -11.11
N GLY A 329 -10.48 -14.28 -11.60
CA GLY A 329 -10.80 -15.69 -11.81
C GLY A 329 -11.10 -16.43 -10.50
N ILE A 330 -10.34 -16.19 -9.43
CA ILE A 330 -10.62 -16.72 -8.09
C ILE A 330 -12.00 -16.25 -7.60
N MET A 331 -12.33 -14.98 -7.78
CA MET A 331 -13.65 -14.45 -7.44
C MET A 331 -14.76 -15.17 -8.22
N GLY A 332 -14.57 -15.38 -9.53
CA GLY A 332 -15.52 -16.15 -10.34
C GLY A 332 -15.73 -17.57 -9.81
N MET A 333 -14.65 -18.26 -9.43
CA MET A 333 -14.74 -19.56 -8.78
C MET A 333 -15.55 -19.49 -7.48
N ILE A 334 -15.19 -18.60 -6.57
CA ILE A 334 -15.82 -18.51 -5.24
C ILE A 334 -17.30 -18.10 -5.35
N GLN A 335 -17.61 -17.12 -6.20
CA GLN A 335 -18.95 -16.56 -6.36
C GLN A 335 -19.91 -17.54 -7.04
N TYR A 336 -19.46 -18.29 -8.04
CA TYR A 336 -20.32 -19.16 -8.84
C TYR A 336 -20.30 -20.63 -8.40
N SER A 337 -19.49 -20.99 -7.40
CA SER A 337 -19.45 -22.36 -6.85
C SER A 337 -20.25 -22.55 -5.57
N GLY A 338 -20.81 -21.48 -4.97
CA GLY A 338 -21.44 -21.53 -3.64
C GLY A 338 -20.43 -21.50 -2.47
N LEU A 339 -19.14 -21.26 -2.75
CA LEU A 339 -18.12 -21.16 -1.69
C LEU A 339 -18.33 -19.93 -0.81
N VAL A 340 -18.91 -18.84 -1.32
CA VAL A 340 -19.25 -17.67 -0.50
C VAL A 340 -20.14 -18.10 0.67
N ASP A 341 -21.26 -18.76 0.38
CA ASP A 341 -22.21 -19.19 1.40
C ASP A 341 -21.57 -20.13 2.42
N ILE A 342 -20.80 -21.12 1.95
CA ILE A 342 -20.12 -22.09 2.84
C ILE A 342 -19.14 -21.38 3.78
N LEU A 343 -18.28 -20.52 3.24
CA LEU A 343 -17.23 -19.85 4.01
C LEU A 343 -17.82 -18.80 4.95
N SER A 344 -18.88 -18.10 4.53
CA SER A 344 -19.57 -17.14 5.38
C SER A 344 -20.30 -17.83 6.52
N ASN A 345 -20.99 -18.95 6.28
CA ASN A 345 -21.61 -19.74 7.35
C ASN A 345 -20.57 -20.30 8.33
N ALA A 346 -19.41 -20.76 7.84
CA ALA A 346 -18.32 -21.19 8.70
C ALA A 346 -17.83 -20.03 9.60
N MET A 347 -17.64 -18.84 9.03
CA MET A 347 -17.25 -17.64 9.77
C MET A 347 -18.28 -17.26 10.83
N VAL A 348 -19.57 -17.26 10.48
CA VAL A 348 -20.66 -16.98 11.42
C VAL A 348 -20.71 -18.02 12.54
N SER A 349 -20.55 -19.31 12.22
CA SER A 349 -20.67 -20.40 13.19
C SER A 349 -19.64 -20.36 14.32
N ILE A 350 -18.47 -19.75 14.06
CA ILE A 350 -17.40 -19.58 15.05
C ILE A 350 -17.44 -18.22 15.73
N SER A 351 -18.28 -17.29 15.25
CA SER A 351 -18.30 -15.89 15.69
C SER A 351 -19.43 -15.61 16.69
N THR A 352 -19.20 -14.64 17.56
CA THR A 352 -20.23 -13.95 18.35
C THR A 352 -20.29 -12.48 17.93
N PRO A 353 -21.31 -11.70 18.32
CA PRO A 353 -21.35 -10.26 18.04
C PRO A 353 -20.08 -9.51 18.51
N ASP A 354 -19.47 -9.97 19.60
CA ASP A 354 -18.25 -9.37 20.18
C ASP A 354 -16.96 -9.81 19.46
N THR A 355 -16.91 -11.02 18.90
CA THR A 355 -15.69 -11.58 18.28
C THR A 355 -15.66 -11.46 16.76
N PHE A 356 -16.80 -11.19 16.12
CA PHE A 356 -16.93 -11.18 14.66
C PHE A 356 -15.93 -10.26 13.95
N TYR A 357 -15.80 -9.00 14.39
CA TYR A 357 -14.87 -8.05 13.76
C TYR A 357 -13.41 -8.42 13.98
N LEU A 358 -13.08 -9.00 15.16
CA LEU A 358 -11.74 -9.48 15.45
C LEU A 358 -11.38 -10.66 14.54
N TYR A 359 -12.27 -11.65 14.37
CA TYR A 359 -12.03 -12.75 13.44
C TYR A 359 -11.97 -12.28 11.99
N THR A 360 -12.79 -11.31 11.61
CA THR A 360 -12.75 -10.72 10.26
C THR A 360 -11.39 -10.07 10.01
N PHE A 361 -10.89 -9.28 10.97
CA PHE A 361 -9.57 -8.67 10.93
C PHE A 361 -8.43 -9.70 10.87
N LEU A 362 -8.47 -10.73 11.73
CA LEU A 362 -7.43 -11.77 11.76
C LEU A 362 -7.44 -12.64 10.50
N SER A 363 -8.63 -12.99 9.99
CA SER A 363 -8.79 -13.70 8.73
C SER A 363 -8.24 -12.87 7.57
N ALA A 364 -8.54 -11.57 7.52
CA ALA A 364 -7.99 -10.66 6.52
C ALA A 364 -6.46 -10.52 6.63
N SER A 365 -5.93 -10.51 7.86
CA SER A 365 -4.49 -10.50 8.11
C SER A 365 -3.80 -11.76 7.57
N LEU A 366 -4.44 -12.92 7.73
CA LEU A 366 -3.92 -14.18 7.20
C LEU A 366 -4.01 -14.22 5.67
N VAL A 367 -5.13 -13.83 5.09
CA VAL A 367 -5.34 -13.80 3.63
C VAL A 367 -4.33 -12.87 2.96
N ASN A 368 -4.02 -11.72 3.56
CA ASN A 368 -3.06 -10.75 3.00
C ASN A 368 -1.65 -11.32 2.80
N MET A 369 -1.24 -12.31 3.61
CA MET A 369 0.05 -13.00 3.43
C MET A 369 0.13 -13.70 2.05
N PHE A 370 -1.02 -14.03 1.46
CA PHE A 370 -1.14 -14.64 0.14
C PHE A 370 -1.66 -13.65 -0.93
N VAL A 371 -2.40 -12.61 -0.53
CA VAL A 371 -2.97 -11.62 -1.45
C VAL A 371 -2.55 -10.22 -1.00
N PRO A 372 -1.31 -9.78 -1.28
CA PRO A 372 -0.74 -8.52 -0.79
C PRO A 372 -1.25 -7.29 -1.57
N SER A 373 -2.56 -7.23 -1.81
CA SER A 373 -3.25 -6.17 -2.56
C SER A 373 -4.60 -5.92 -1.91
N GLY A 374 -4.84 -4.72 -1.37
CA GLY A 374 -6.13 -4.41 -0.73
C GLY A 374 -7.32 -4.59 -1.67
N GLY A 375 -7.17 -4.16 -2.93
CA GLY A 375 -8.17 -4.39 -3.97
C GLY A 375 -8.32 -5.87 -4.35
N GLY A 376 -7.21 -6.57 -4.61
CA GLY A 376 -7.23 -7.99 -4.97
C GLY A 376 -7.76 -8.88 -3.84
N GLN A 377 -7.47 -8.56 -2.59
CA GLN A 377 -7.99 -9.25 -1.42
C GLN A 377 -9.49 -9.01 -1.24
N TRP A 378 -9.94 -7.77 -1.43
CA TRP A 378 -11.37 -7.45 -1.34
C TRP A 378 -12.21 -8.23 -2.36
N VAL A 379 -11.67 -8.43 -3.56
CA VAL A 379 -12.29 -9.25 -4.61
C VAL A 379 -12.51 -10.69 -4.16
N VAL A 380 -11.56 -11.26 -3.41
CA VAL A 380 -11.61 -12.66 -2.97
C VAL A 380 -12.39 -12.82 -1.66
N GLN A 381 -12.19 -11.92 -0.70
CA GLN A 381 -12.68 -12.04 0.68
C GLN A 381 -13.88 -11.15 0.99
N GLY A 382 -14.07 -10.06 0.24
CA GLY A 382 -15.15 -9.09 0.44
C GLY A 382 -16.54 -9.72 0.41
N PRO A 383 -16.90 -10.56 -0.60
CA PRO A 383 -18.20 -11.23 -0.62
C PRO A 383 -18.45 -12.07 0.65
N ILE A 384 -17.43 -12.80 1.10
CA ILE A 384 -17.51 -13.66 2.29
C ILE A 384 -17.74 -12.80 3.54
N ALA A 385 -16.97 -11.72 3.68
CA ALA A 385 -17.05 -10.83 4.83
C ALA A 385 -18.40 -10.10 4.90
N ILE A 386 -18.90 -9.59 3.77
CA ILE A 386 -20.20 -8.91 3.69
C ILE A 386 -21.35 -9.87 3.99
N ASP A 387 -21.36 -11.07 3.41
CA ASP A 387 -22.44 -12.03 3.67
C ASP A 387 -22.43 -12.51 5.13
N SER A 388 -21.24 -12.68 5.72
CA SER A 388 -21.11 -12.97 7.15
C SER A 388 -21.66 -11.83 8.00
N ALA A 389 -21.37 -10.58 7.63
CA ALA A 389 -21.86 -9.41 8.35
C ALA A 389 -23.39 -9.27 8.25
N LEU A 390 -23.98 -9.52 7.07
CA LEU A 390 -25.42 -9.49 6.88
C LEU A 390 -26.13 -10.56 7.73
N MET A 391 -25.59 -11.79 7.77
CA MET A 391 -26.12 -12.87 8.62
C MET A 391 -25.98 -12.57 10.12
N MET A 392 -24.92 -11.89 10.52
CA MET A 392 -24.68 -11.46 11.91
C MET A 392 -25.41 -10.17 12.29
N HIS A 393 -26.12 -9.53 11.35
CA HIS A 393 -26.65 -8.17 11.50
C HIS A 393 -25.58 -7.15 11.97
N ALA A 394 -24.35 -7.32 11.49
CA ALA A 394 -23.20 -6.50 11.82
C ALA A 394 -23.12 -5.22 10.97
N ASN A 395 -22.37 -4.23 11.45
CA ASN A 395 -22.15 -2.98 10.74
C ASN A 395 -21.22 -3.21 9.52
N ILE A 396 -21.70 -2.82 8.34
CA ILE A 396 -21.00 -3.03 7.08
C ILE A 396 -19.71 -2.22 7.00
N ILE A 397 -19.73 -0.94 7.38
CA ILE A 397 -18.53 -0.07 7.34
C ILE A 397 -17.45 -0.62 8.27
N LYS A 398 -17.82 -1.04 9.49
CA LYS A 398 -16.89 -1.66 10.44
C LYS A 398 -16.32 -2.98 9.91
N THR A 399 -17.12 -3.76 9.18
CA THR A 399 -16.67 -4.99 8.51
C THR A 399 -15.66 -4.67 7.40
N CYS A 400 -15.94 -3.69 6.55
CA CYS A 400 -15.02 -3.22 5.50
C CYS A 400 -13.69 -2.75 6.10
N LEU A 401 -13.74 -1.96 7.18
CA LEU A 401 -12.56 -1.48 7.90
C LEU A 401 -11.79 -2.62 8.58
N ALA A 402 -12.47 -3.62 9.14
CA ALA A 402 -11.81 -4.79 9.73
C ALA A 402 -11.01 -5.57 8.67
N VAL A 403 -11.58 -5.77 7.46
CA VAL A 403 -10.86 -6.38 6.35
C VAL A 403 -9.70 -5.49 5.88
N ALA A 404 -9.95 -4.18 5.70
CA ALA A 404 -8.94 -3.22 5.27
C ALA A 404 -7.75 -3.12 6.23
N TYR A 405 -8.02 -3.10 7.53
CA TYR A 405 -6.98 -3.07 8.55
C TYR A 405 -6.22 -4.38 8.67
N GLY A 406 -6.89 -5.52 8.53
CA GLY A 406 -6.21 -6.81 8.48
C GLY A 406 -5.27 -6.90 7.27
N ASN A 407 -5.73 -6.42 6.12
CA ASN A 407 -4.92 -6.29 4.92
C ASN A 407 -3.67 -5.43 5.16
N THR A 408 -3.84 -4.17 5.59
CA THR A 408 -2.68 -3.27 5.69
C THR A 408 -1.72 -3.68 6.81
N TRP A 409 -2.21 -4.20 7.93
CA TRP A 409 -1.37 -4.49 9.11
C TRP A 409 -0.23 -5.45 8.76
N THR A 410 -0.54 -6.55 8.07
CA THR A 410 0.43 -7.60 7.75
C THR A 410 1.29 -7.32 6.53
N ASN A 411 1.08 -6.20 5.81
CA ASN A 411 2.00 -5.76 4.75
C ASN A 411 3.43 -5.57 5.27
N MET A 412 3.60 -5.27 6.55
CA MET A 412 4.92 -5.15 7.18
C MET A 412 5.66 -6.49 7.31
N ALA A 413 4.97 -7.62 7.27
CA ALA A 413 5.55 -8.96 7.25
C ALA A 413 5.84 -9.47 5.83
N GLN A 414 5.41 -8.73 4.81
CA GLN A 414 5.37 -9.16 3.42
C GLN A 414 6.21 -8.20 2.55
N PRO A 415 7.11 -8.66 1.67
CA PRO A 415 8.08 -7.81 1.00
C PRO A 415 7.66 -7.39 -0.41
N PHE A 416 6.42 -7.65 -0.86
CA PHE A 416 6.00 -7.32 -2.23
C PHE A 416 6.20 -5.85 -2.51
N TRP A 417 5.61 -4.99 -1.67
CA TRP A 417 5.77 -3.55 -1.80
C TRP A 417 7.14 -3.08 -1.33
N ALA A 418 7.81 -3.85 -0.46
CA ALA A 418 9.16 -3.51 -0.04
C ALA A 418 10.14 -3.49 -1.22
N ILE A 419 9.95 -4.33 -2.26
CA ILE A 419 10.85 -4.38 -3.43
C ILE A 419 11.04 -2.99 -4.06
N ALA A 420 9.97 -2.20 -4.20
CA ALA A 420 10.07 -0.87 -4.78
C ALA A 420 10.89 0.08 -3.90
N LEU A 421 10.73 0.01 -2.57
CA LEU A 421 11.53 0.78 -1.61
C LEU A 421 13.00 0.35 -1.62
N LEU A 422 13.24 -0.96 -1.62
CA LEU A 422 14.57 -1.57 -1.61
C LEU A 422 15.38 -1.21 -2.86
N GLY A 423 14.73 -1.15 -4.03
CA GLY A 423 15.36 -0.70 -5.27
C GLY A 423 15.89 0.74 -5.22
N VAL A 424 15.26 1.60 -4.40
CA VAL A 424 15.69 3.00 -4.21
C VAL A 424 16.75 3.14 -3.11
N THR A 425 16.64 2.36 -2.03
CA THR A 425 17.57 2.44 -0.88
C THR A 425 18.83 1.61 -1.07
N GLY A 426 18.86 0.66 -2.01
CA GLY A 426 19.99 -0.25 -2.21
C GLY A 426 20.10 -1.33 -1.12
N LEU A 427 19.07 -1.47 -0.28
CA LEU A 427 18.97 -2.49 0.75
C LEU A 427 18.35 -3.78 0.20
N GLN A 428 18.52 -4.87 0.94
CA GLN A 428 17.82 -6.13 0.71
C GLN A 428 16.69 -6.30 1.73
N ALA A 429 15.71 -7.15 1.41
CA ALA A 429 14.59 -7.40 2.32
C ALA A 429 15.06 -7.81 3.73
N ARG A 430 16.11 -8.64 3.81
CA ARG A 430 16.70 -9.08 5.08
C ARG A 430 17.17 -7.94 5.98
N ASP A 431 17.48 -6.78 5.41
CA ASP A 431 18.02 -5.63 6.16
C ASP A 431 16.90 -4.84 6.84
N ILE A 432 15.64 -4.96 6.39
CA ILE A 432 14.50 -4.20 6.93
C ILE A 432 13.46 -5.05 7.66
N MET A 433 13.31 -6.34 7.31
CA MET A 433 12.17 -7.16 7.73
C MET A 433 12.06 -7.29 9.26
N GLY A 434 13.19 -7.42 9.97
CA GLY A 434 13.18 -7.52 11.43
C GLY A 434 12.57 -6.29 12.12
N TYR A 435 12.94 -5.09 11.66
CA TYR A 435 12.37 -3.83 12.16
C TYR A 435 10.92 -3.63 11.72
N SER A 436 10.63 -3.98 10.46
CA SER A 436 9.28 -3.89 9.89
C SER A 436 8.28 -4.73 10.71
N MET A 437 8.62 -5.99 11.00
CA MET A 437 7.79 -6.87 11.80
C MET A 437 7.71 -6.47 13.28
N ALA A 438 8.77 -5.87 13.84
CA ALA A 438 8.72 -5.31 15.19
C ALA A 438 7.68 -4.19 15.29
N ILE A 439 7.71 -3.23 14.36
CA ILE A 439 6.72 -2.13 14.29
C ILE A 439 5.31 -2.69 14.07
N MET A 440 5.17 -3.70 13.21
CA MET A 440 3.91 -4.41 12.98
C MET A 440 3.33 -4.98 14.28
N LEU A 441 4.10 -5.77 15.02
CA LEU A 441 3.63 -6.42 16.26
C LEU A 441 3.26 -5.39 17.32
N MET A 442 4.08 -4.34 17.48
CA MET A 442 3.79 -3.25 18.41
C MET A 442 2.52 -2.48 18.03
N SER A 443 2.28 -2.27 16.74
CA SER A 443 1.11 -1.54 16.22
C SER A 443 -0.15 -2.41 16.15
N GLY A 444 -0.01 -3.74 16.20
CA GLY A 444 -1.14 -4.68 16.12
C GLY A 444 -2.18 -4.46 17.22
N LEU A 445 -1.74 -4.04 18.41
CA LEU A 445 -2.65 -3.70 19.50
C LEU A 445 -3.59 -2.55 19.16
N ILE A 446 -3.16 -1.57 18.36
CA ILE A 446 -4.00 -0.44 17.93
C ILE A 446 -5.18 -0.97 17.12
N PHE A 447 -4.90 -1.84 16.13
CA PHE A 447 -5.93 -2.43 15.29
C PHE A 447 -6.85 -3.37 16.08
N ILE A 448 -6.29 -4.28 16.87
CA ILE A 448 -7.04 -5.27 17.65
C ILE A 448 -8.00 -4.58 18.62
N LEU A 449 -7.51 -3.60 19.39
CA LEU A 449 -8.37 -2.86 20.32
C LEU A 449 -9.45 -2.09 19.59
N ALA A 450 -9.13 -1.46 18.46
CA ALA A 450 -10.09 -0.69 17.68
C ALA A 450 -11.22 -1.56 17.11
N VAL A 451 -10.89 -2.64 16.38
CA VAL A 451 -11.92 -3.49 15.76
C VAL A 451 -12.79 -4.19 16.80
N THR A 452 -12.22 -4.51 17.97
CA THR A 452 -12.96 -5.18 19.05
C THR A 452 -13.88 -4.22 19.79
N PHE A 453 -13.40 -3.03 20.17
CA PHE A 453 -14.09 -2.20 21.16
C PHE A 453 -14.65 -0.88 20.63
N LEU A 454 -14.14 -0.34 19.53
CA LEU A 454 -14.59 0.97 19.05
C LEU A 454 -15.82 0.86 18.13
N PRO A 455 -16.78 1.79 18.24
CA PRO A 455 -17.92 1.85 17.34
C PRO A 455 -17.55 2.50 16.00
N VAL A 456 -18.38 2.26 14.99
CA VAL A 456 -18.40 2.99 13.73
C VAL A 456 -19.64 3.85 13.68
#